data_AF-A0A944MC98-F1
#
_entry.id   AF-A0A944MC98-F1
#
_cell.length_a   1.000
_cell.length_b   1.000
_cell.length_c   1.000
_cell.angle_alpha   90.00
_cell.angle_beta   90.00
_cell.angle_gamma   90.00
#
_symmetry.space_group_name_H-M   'P 1'
#
loop_
_entity.id
_entity.type
_entity.pdbx_description
1 polymer ?
#
loop_
_entity_poly.entity_id
_entity_poly.type
_entity_poly.pdbx_seq_one_letter_code
_entity_poly.pdbx_strand_id
1 'polypeptide(L)'
;MKYTAVFILLILPFPASANAGIPMLALAWPVYWVALIPVILFEGYIAKNIIGLEIKESFSIAATSNFVSTLIGIPLAWAVMLLVEIGAAYIGQFLEYKGTIADIVTFPFMVAWLPPLDNVWLVYLAFVILAIPFCLVSIFIEAYTAKRMLKSVEMPIIFKWSRTSNLLSYSIIIIISAIYPYGVATNT
;
A
#
# COMPACT_ATOMS: atom_id res chain seq x y z
N MET A 1 24.01 -22.16 -22.74
CA MET A 1 23.18 -23.22 -22.10
C MET A 1 23.03 -23.11 -20.59
N LYS A 2 23.91 -22.45 -19.81
CA LYS A 2 23.78 -22.39 -18.34
C LYS A 2 22.73 -21.41 -17.80
N TYR A 3 22.40 -20.35 -18.54
CA TYR A 3 21.42 -19.33 -18.11
C TYR A 3 19.97 -19.63 -18.51
N THR A 4 19.77 -20.50 -19.51
CA THR A 4 18.44 -20.87 -20.02
C THR A 4 17.66 -21.70 -18.99
N ALA A 5 18.34 -22.54 -18.21
CA ALA A 5 17.71 -23.37 -17.17
C ALA A 5 17.18 -22.55 -15.98
N VAL A 6 17.89 -21.47 -15.59
CA VAL A 6 17.46 -20.57 -14.51
C VAL A 6 16.24 -19.76 -14.94
N PHE A 7 16.20 -19.33 -16.20
CA PHE A 7 15.06 -18.62 -16.75
C PHE A 7 13.82 -19.53 -16.87
N ILE A 8 14.00 -20.80 -17.24
CA ILE A 8 12.92 -21.79 -17.27
C ILE A 8 12.39 -22.07 -15.85
N LEU A 9 13.26 -22.16 -14.84
CA LEU A 9 12.85 -22.31 -13.43
C LEU A 9 12.03 -21.14 -12.89
N LEU A 10 12.20 -19.93 -13.43
CA LEU A 10 11.42 -18.74 -13.03
C LEU A 10 10.05 -18.65 -13.74
N ILE A 11 9.84 -19.40 -14.83
CA ILE A 11 8.62 -19.34 -15.65
C ILE A 11 7.73 -20.58 -15.40
N LEU A 12 8.29 -21.65 -14.83
CA LEU A 12 7.51 -22.83 -14.47
C LEU A 12 6.62 -22.50 -13.26
N PRO A 13 5.28 -22.55 -13.41
CA PRO A 13 4.40 -22.47 -12.25
C PRO A 13 4.59 -23.75 -11.45
N PHE A 14 5.43 -23.69 -10.42
CA PHE A 14 5.37 -24.70 -9.38
C PHE A 14 3.99 -24.59 -8.72
N PRO A 15 3.31 -25.70 -8.42
CA PRO A 15 2.11 -25.63 -7.60
C PRO A 15 2.51 -24.96 -6.29
N ALA A 16 2.10 -23.70 -6.12
CA ALA A 16 2.16 -23.04 -4.84
C ALA A 16 1.38 -23.94 -3.90
N SER A 17 2.02 -24.44 -2.84
CA SER A 17 1.29 -25.18 -1.80
C SER A 17 0.11 -24.31 -1.40
N ALA A 18 -1.12 -24.81 -1.61
CA ALA A 18 -2.38 -24.15 -1.29
C ALA A 18 -2.58 -23.81 0.20
N ASN A 19 -1.54 -24.07 1.02
CA ASN A 19 -1.49 -23.79 2.45
C ASN A 19 -0.54 -22.63 2.80
N ALA A 20 0.11 -21.98 1.83
CA ALA A 20 0.96 -20.83 2.09
C ALA A 20 0.11 -19.56 2.16
N GLY A 21 0.27 -18.78 3.22
CA GLY A 21 -0.36 -17.45 3.29
C GLY A 21 0.17 -16.52 2.18
N ILE A 22 -0.61 -15.50 1.85
CA ILE A 22 -0.31 -14.54 0.78
C ILE A 22 0.12 -13.21 1.41
N PRO A 23 1.30 -12.67 1.06
CA PRO A 23 1.68 -11.33 1.50
C PRO A 23 0.74 -10.31 0.85
N MET A 24 0.10 -9.45 1.65
CA MET A 24 -0.81 -8.44 1.13
C MET A 24 -0.12 -7.44 0.20
N LEU A 25 1.21 -7.29 0.28
CA LEU A 25 1.97 -6.51 -0.70
C LEU A 25 1.78 -7.04 -2.13
N ALA A 26 1.77 -8.36 -2.33
CA ALA A 26 1.60 -8.96 -3.66
C ALA A 26 0.23 -8.68 -4.27
N LEU A 27 -0.80 -8.50 -3.42
CA LEU A 27 -2.15 -8.17 -3.84
C LEU A 27 -2.35 -6.65 -3.98
N ALA A 28 -1.85 -5.88 -3.03
CA ALA A 28 -2.09 -4.45 -2.96
C ALA A 28 -1.21 -3.65 -3.93
N TRP A 29 0.08 -3.97 -4.04
CA TRP A 29 1.03 -3.17 -4.80
C TRP A 29 0.67 -3.01 -6.29
N PRO A 30 0.21 -4.05 -7.01
CA PRO A 30 -0.30 -3.90 -8.37
C PRO A 30 -1.43 -2.88 -8.49
N VAL A 31 -2.34 -2.82 -7.51
CA VAL A 31 -3.45 -1.85 -7.48
C VAL A 31 -2.91 -0.42 -7.40
N TYR A 32 -1.90 -0.16 -6.56
CA TYR A 32 -1.26 1.16 -6.47
C TYR A 32 -0.54 1.56 -7.76
N TRP A 33 0.06 0.61 -8.49
CA TRP A 33 0.63 0.89 -9.81
C TRP A 33 -0.41 1.28 -10.86
N VAL A 34 -1.56 0.60 -10.87
CA VAL A 34 -2.67 0.93 -11.77
C VAL A 34 -3.28 2.28 -11.41
N ALA A 35 -3.42 2.57 -10.12
CA ALA A 35 -3.94 3.84 -9.61
C ALA A 35 -2.98 5.02 -9.83
N LEU A 36 -1.71 4.78 -10.17
CA LEU A 36 -0.69 5.81 -10.24
C LEU A 36 -1.06 6.95 -11.20
N ILE A 37 -1.55 6.63 -12.41
CA ILE A 37 -1.93 7.64 -13.41
C ILE A 37 -3.08 8.54 -12.90
N PRO A 38 -4.26 8.01 -12.50
CA PRO A 38 -5.35 8.86 -12.03
C PRO A 38 -4.97 9.65 -10.76
N VAL A 39 -4.16 9.07 -9.87
CA VAL A 39 -3.67 9.76 -8.68
C VAL A 39 -2.76 10.93 -9.06
N ILE A 40 -1.78 10.74 -9.95
CA ILE A 40 -0.90 11.83 -10.40
C ILE A 40 -1.71 12.98 -11.02
N LEU A 41 -2.73 12.66 -11.82
CA LEU A 41 -3.58 13.67 -12.44
C LEU A 41 -4.35 14.49 -11.39
N PHE A 42 -4.91 13.79 -10.40
CA PHE A 42 -5.67 14.41 -9.33
C PHE A 42 -4.79 15.23 -8.38
N GLU A 43 -3.67 14.67 -7.93
CA GLU A 43 -2.76 15.32 -6.99
C GLU A 43 -1.97 16.47 -7.62
N GLY A 44 -1.68 16.40 -8.92
CA GLY A 44 -1.13 17.52 -9.68
C GLY A 44 -2.08 18.71 -9.71
N TYR A 45 -3.39 18.47 -9.88
CA TYR A 45 -4.38 19.53 -9.77
C TYR A 45 -4.44 20.13 -8.35
N ILE A 46 -4.36 19.29 -7.30
CA ILE A 46 -4.30 19.77 -5.91
C ILE A 46 -3.02 20.58 -5.66
N ALA A 47 -1.86 20.16 -6.19
CA ALA A 47 -0.59 20.86 -6.06
C ALA A 47 -0.68 22.28 -6.61
N LYS A 48 -1.28 22.44 -7.79
CA LYS A 48 -1.54 23.76 -8.40
C LYS A 48 -2.32 24.66 -7.44
N ASN A 49 -3.36 24.13 -6.79
CA ASN A 49 -4.26 24.94 -5.95
C ASN A 49 -3.71 25.22 -4.54
N ILE A 50 -2.94 24.29 -3.96
CA ILE A 50 -2.41 24.44 -2.59
C ILE A 50 -1.07 25.16 -2.59
N ILE A 51 -0.18 24.81 -3.52
CA ILE A 51 1.19 25.35 -3.56
C ILE A 51 1.25 26.58 -4.49
N GLY A 52 0.36 26.67 -5.49
CA GLY A 52 0.35 27.79 -6.45
C GLY A 52 1.31 27.62 -7.62
N LEU A 53 1.71 26.38 -7.94
CA LEU A 53 2.69 26.09 -8.99
C LEU A 53 2.09 26.18 -10.39
N GLU A 54 2.96 26.34 -11.39
CA GLU A 54 2.57 26.16 -12.78
C GLU A 54 2.13 24.71 -13.05
N ILE A 55 1.34 24.52 -14.11
CA ILE A 55 0.72 23.22 -14.42
C ILE A 55 1.76 22.12 -14.61
N LYS A 56 2.84 22.41 -15.34
CA LYS A 56 3.91 21.45 -15.64
C LYS A 56 4.65 21.02 -14.37
N GLU A 57 4.96 21.98 -13.51
CA GLU A 57 5.67 21.73 -12.26
C GLU A 57 4.79 20.95 -11.27
N SER A 58 3.50 21.30 -11.19
CA SER A 58 2.50 20.60 -10.37
C SER A 58 2.43 19.11 -10.68
N PHE A 59 2.31 18.74 -11.97
CA PHE A 59 2.28 17.34 -12.37
C PHE A 59 3.64 16.64 -12.22
N SER A 60 4.76 17.36 -12.42
CA SER A 60 6.10 16.79 -12.24
C SER A 60 6.34 16.36 -10.78
N ILE A 61 5.92 17.19 -9.82
CA ILE A 61 6.08 16.90 -8.40
C ILE A 61 5.12 15.81 -7.95
N ALA A 62 3.86 15.86 -8.39
CA ALA A 62 2.90 14.78 -8.14
C ALA A 62 3.42 13.45 -8.69
N ALA A 63 3.90 13.41 -9.94
CA ALA A 63 4.44 12.21 -10.57
C ALA A 63 5.66 11.65 -9.84
N THR A 64 6.64 12.49 -9.54
CA THR A 64 7.88 12.05 -8.88
C THR A 64 7.59 11.56 -7.45
N SER A 65 6.78 12.31 -6.71
CA SER A 65 6.46 11.97 -5.31
C SER A 65 5.66 10.67 -5.23
N ASN A 66 4.62 10.52 -6.06
CA ASN A 66 3.80 9.31 -6.11
C ASN A 66 4.58 8.08 -6.61
N PHE A 67 5.48 8.27 -7.57
CA PHE A 67 6.33 7.17 -8.03
C PHE A 67 7.25 6.70 -6.89
N VAL A 68 7.89 7.62 -6.17
CA VAL A 68 8.77 7.27 -5.04
C VAL A 68 8.00 6.63 -3.89
N SER A 69 6.83 7.16 -3.53
CA SER A 69 5.98 6.58 -2.48
C SER A 69 5.41 5.23 -2.88
N THR A 70 5.04 5.03 -4.14
CA THR A 70 4.58 3.72 -4.66
C THR A 70 5.72 2.70 -4.70
N LEU A 71 6.89 3.10 -5.19
CA LEU A 71 8.03 2.20 -5.36
C LEU A 71 8.67 1.81 -4.02
N ILE A 72 8.80 2.75 -3.10
CA ILE A 72 9.55 2.57 -1.85
C ILE A 72 8.62 2.62 -0.63
N GLY A 73 7.70 3.57 -0.60
CA GLY A 73 6.81 3.78 0.55
C GLY A 73 5.86 2.62 0.81
N ILE A 74 5.21 2.08 -0.23
CA ILE A 74 4.28 0.95 -0.09
C ILE A 74 5.02 -0.31 0.43
N PRO A 75 6.13 -0.77 -0.17
CA PRO A 75 6.89 -1.88 0.41
C PRO A 75 7.41 -1.63 1.83
N LEU A 76 7.86 -0.41 2.12
CA LEU A 76 8.35 -0.05 3.45
C LEU A 76 7.23 -0.12 4.50
N ALA A 77 6.08 0.46 4.20
CA ALA A 77 4.92 0.46 5.09
C ALA A 77 4.40 -0.97 5.33
N TRP A 78 4.40 -1.81 4.28
CA TRP A 78 4.07 -3.22 4.42
C TRP A 78 5.06 -3.96 5.30
N ALA A 79 6.37 -3.74 5.11
CA ALA A 79 7.40 -4.38 5.92
C ALA A 79 7.27 -4.00 7.41
N VAL A 80 6.93 -2.74 7.70
CA VAL A 80 6.62 -2.30 9.07
C VAL A 80 5.41 -3.04 9.62
N MET A 81 4.32 -3.16 8.84
CA MET A 81 3.14 -3.90 9.27
C MET A 81 3.41 -5.40 9.46
N LEU A 82 4.29 -5.99 8.66
CA LEU A 82 4.72 -7.38 8.84
C LEU A 82 5.48 -7.58 10.16
N LEU A 83 6.33 -6.63 10.55
CA LEU A 83 6.99 -6.67 11.87
C LEU A 83 5.99 -6.52 13.01
N VAL A 84 4.98 -5.65 12.85
CA VAL A 84 3.88 -5.52 13.82
C VAL A 84 3.12 -6.84 13.96
N GLU A 85 2.81 -7.49 12.83
CA GLU A 85 2.12 -8.78 12.81
C GLU A 85 2.93 -9.88 13.51
N ILE A 86 4.23 -10.00 13.21
CA ILE A 86 5.12 -10.95 13.89
C ILE A 86 5.16 -10.71 15.41
N GLY A 87 5.24 -9.44 15.82
CA GLY A 87 5.23 -9.06 17.23
C GLY A 87 3.89 -9.38 17.92
N ALA A 88 2.77 -9.07 17.27
CA ALA A 88 1.43 -9.38 17.76
C ALA A 88 1.21 -10.89 17.90
N ALA A 89 1.64 -11.67 16.90
CA ALA A 89 1.59 -13.13 16.95
C ALA A 89 2.43 -13.71 18.09
N TYR A 90 3.63 -13.15 18.33
CA TYR A 90 4.48 -13.57 19.45
C TYR A 90 3.84 -13.28 20.81
N ILE A 91 3.30 -12.06 21.00
CA ILE A 91 2.62 -11.69 22.25
C ILE A 91 1.36 -12.55 22.46
N GLY A 92 0.60 -12.82 21.40
CA GLY A 92 -0.63 -13.62 21.44
C GLY A 92 -0.45 -15.01 22.03
N GLN A 93 0.74 -15.62 21.89
CA GLN A 93 1.06 -16.92 22.49
C GLN A 93 1.00 -16.91 24.02
N PHE A 94 1.19 -15.75 24.66
CA PHE A 94 1.20 -15.61 26.12
C PHE A 94 -0.14 -15.15 26.71
N LEU A 95 -1.05 -14.63 25.88
CA LEU A 95 -2.28 -13.99 26.36
C LEU A 95 -3.50 -14.92 26.36
N GLU A 96 -3.39 -16.13 25.80
CA GLU A 96 -4.48 -17.12 25.66
C GLU A 96 -5.84 -16.54 25.20
N TYR A 97 -5.83 -15.40 24.50
CA TYR A 97 -7.05 -14.70 24.12
C TYR A 97 -7.75 -15.45 22.98
N LYS A 98 -8.97 -15.93 23.23
CA LYS A 98 -9.78 -16.69 22.27
C LYS A 98 -11.18 -16.09 22.14
N GLY A 99 -11.76 -16.23 20.95
CA GLY A 99 -13.15 -15.89 20.65
C GLY A 99 -13.29 -14.60 19.85
N THR A 100 -14.53 -14.32 19.41
CA THR A 100 -14.84 -13.31 18.40
C THR A 100 -14.34 -11.91 18.72
N ILE A 101 -14.37 -11.48 19.99
CA ILE A 101 -13.87 -10.16 20.39
C ILE A 101 -12.35 -10.10 20.23
N ALA A 102 -11.63 -11.18 20.58
CA ALA A 102 -10.19 -11.29 20.38
C ALA A 102 -9.86 -11.10 18.90
N ASP A 103 -10.53 -11.86 18.04
CA ASP A 103 -10.30 -11.85 16.60
C ASP A 103 -10.51 -10.46 16.00
N ILE A 104 -11.59 -9.76 16.39
CA ILE A 104 -11.88 -8.40 15.93
C ILE A 104 -10.77 -7.41 16.35
N VAL A 105 -10.27 -7.52 17.58
CA VAL A 105 -9.25 -6.62 18.12
C VAL A 105 -7.88 -6.91 17.50
N THR A 106 -7.54 -8.17 17.26
CA THR A 106 -6.23 -8.56 16.72
C THR A 106 -6.15 -8.43 15.21
N PHE A 107 -7.26 -8.60 14.49
CA PHE A 107 -7.27 -8.62 13.03
C PHE A 107 -6.54 -7.45 12.38
N PRO A 108 -6.72 -6.17 12.80
CA PRO A 108 -6.00 -5.04 12.20
C PRO A 108 -4.48 -5.11 12.27
N PHE A 109 -3.93 -5.91 13.19
CA PHE A 109 -2.49 -6.13 13.35
C PHE A 109 -1.98 -7.33 12.54
N MET A 110 -2.88 -8.11 11.93
CA MET A 110 -2.59 -9.37 11.23
C MET A 110 -2.91 -9.29 9.73
N VAL A 111 -2.80 -8.09 9.15
CA VAL A 111 -3.21 -7.80 7.77
C VAL A 111 -2.05 -7.72 6.78
N ALA A 112 -0.80 -7.91 7.22
CA ALA A 112 0.36 -7.83 6.32
C ALA A 112 0.58 -9.14 5.57
N TRP A 113 0.32 -10.28 6.21
CA TRP A 113 0.42 -11.62 5.64
C TRP A 113 -0.82 -12.44 5.95
N LEU A 114 -1.73 -12.56 4.98
CA LEU A 114 -2.97 -13.29 5.23
C LEU A 114 -2.75 -14.80 5.15
N PRO A 115 -3.26 -15.60 6.11
CA PRO A 115 -3.37 -17.04 5.92
C PRO A 115 -4.35 -17.36 4.77
N PRO A 116 -4.48 -18.62 4.35
CA PRO A 116 -5.62 -19.02 3.51
C PRO A 116 -6.94 -18.63 4.18
N LEU A 117 -7.82 -17.95 3.44
CA LEU A 117 -9.10 -17.44 3.93
C LEU A 117 -10.25 -18.01 3.10
N ASP A 118 -11.31 -18.44 3.78
CA ASP A 118 -12.54 -18.89 3.10
C ASP A 118 -13.46 -17.72 2.70
N ASN A 119 -13.19 -16.52 3.22
CA ASN A 119 -14.00 -15.34 3.00
C ASN A 119 -13.20 -14.20 2.35
N VAL A 120 -13.45 -13.96 1.07
CA VAL A 120 -12.82 -12.88 0.29
C VAL A 120 -13.04 -11.49 0.88
N TRP A 121 -14.12 -11.27 1.64
CA TRP A 121 -14.38 -9.99 2.31
C TRP A 121 -13.30 -9.61 3.32
N LEU A 122 -12.62 -10.59 3.92
CA LEU A 122 -11.50 -10.35 4.82
C LEU A 122 -10.27 -9.83 4.06
N VAL A 123 -10.10 -10.19 2.79
CA VAL A 123 -9.03 -9.65 1.93
C VAL A 123 -9.29 -8.18 1.62
N TYR A 124 -10.53 -7.83 1.26
CA TYR A 124 -10.92 -6.42 1.06
C TYR A 124 -10.75 -5.61 2.34
N LEU A 125 -11.16 -6.15 3.50
CA LEU A 125 -10.98 -5.48 4.79
C LEU A 125 -9.50 -5.29 5.14
N ALA A 126 -8.68 -6.32 4.94
CA ALA A 126 -7.23 -6.23 5.15
C ALA A 126 -6.60 -5.15 4.26
N PHE A 127 -7.02 -5.05 2.99
CA PHE A 127 -6.57 -3.98 2.10
C PHE A 127 -6.93 -2.59 2.65
N VAL A 128 -8.17 -2.38 3.09
CA VAL A 128 -8.62 -1.10 3.66
C VAL A 128 -7.82 -0.73 4.90
N ILE A 129 -7.56 -1.70 5.79
CA ILE A 129 -6.77 -1.46 7.00
C ILE A 129 -5.33 -1.12 6.61
N LEU A 130 -4.73 -1.87 5.68
CA LEU A 130 -3.35 -1.67 5.24
C LEU A 130 -3.16 -0.37 4.43
N ALA A 131 -4.22 0.15 3.81
CA ALA A 131 -4.23 1.46 3.17
C ALA A 131 -3.93 2.60 4.16
N ILE A 132 -4.22 2.43 5.47
CA ILE A 132 -3.94 3.43 6.50
C ILE A 132 -2.43 3.65 6.70
N PRO A 133 -1.61 2.63 7.06
CA PRO A 133 -0.16 2.81 7.17
C PRO A 133 0.49 3.19 5.85
N PHE A 134 -0.05 2.72 4.71
CA PHE A 134 0.41 3.13 3.39
C PHE A 134 0.22 4.64 3.18
N CYS A 135 -0.98 5.17 3.45
CA CYS A 135 -1.29 6.60 3.37
C CYS A 135 -0.38 7.42 4.28
N LEU A 136 -0.19 6.99 5.53
CA LEU A 136 0.67 7.69 6.48
C LEU A 136 2.11 7.78 5.98
N VAL A 137 2.68 6.66 5.51
CA VAL A 137 4.06 6.64 5.00
C VAL A 137 4.18 7.47 3.72
N SER A 138 3.21 7.40 2.81
CA SER A 138 3.17 8.23 1.59
C SER A 138 3.19 9.72 1.93
N ILE A 139 2.40 10.18 2.90
CA ILE A 139 2.39 11.60 3.31
C ILE A 139 3.79 12.12 3.64
N PHE A 140 4.59 11.33 4.38
CA PHE A 140 5.94 11.76 4.71
C PHE A 140 6.88 11.68 3.52
N ILE A 141 6.91 10.55 2.81
CA ILE A 141 7.82 10.33 1.67
C ILE A 141 7.59 11.36 0.58
N GLU A 142 6.33 11.65 0.27
CA GLU A 142 5.98 12.62 -0.76
C GLU A 142 6.30 14.04 -0.33
N ALA A 143 6.02 14.43 0.92
CA ALA A 143 6.42 15.73 1.42
C ALA A 143 7.94 15.93 1.36
N TYR A 144 8.73 14.92 1.74
CA TYR A 144 10.19 14.99 1.64
C TYR A 144 10.69 15.01 0.19
N THR A 145 10.07 14.24 -0.69
CA THR A 145 10.40 14.21 -2.12
C THR A 145 10.11 15.56 -2.77
N ALA A 146 8.91 16.09 -2.57
CA ALA A 146 8.52 17.41 -3.03
C ALA A 146 9.41 18.51 -2.44
N LYS A 147 9.79 18.44 -1.16
CA LYS A 147 10.69 19.43 -0.54
C LYS A 147 12.08 19.47 -1.19
N ARG A 148 12.58 18.32 -1.66
CA ARG A 148 13.86 18.24 -2.40
C ARG A 148 13.77 18.91 -3.78
N MET A 149 12.60 18.90 -4.40
CA MET A 149 12.33 19.54 -5.69
C MET A 149 12.03 21.04 -5.52
N LEU A 150 11.17 21.39 -4.56
CA LEU A 150 10.69 22.73 -4.25
C LEU A 150 11.46 23.36 -3.09
N LYS A 151 12.75 23.65 -3.30
CA LYS A 151 13.62 24.17 -2.22
C LYS A 151 13.12 25.50 -1.65
N SER A 152 12.48 26.35 -2.45
CA SER A 152 11.95 27.66 -2.06
C SER A 152 10.62 27.61 -1.31
N VAL A 153 9.85 26.53 -1.41
CA VAL A 153 8.53 26.41 -0.76
C VAL A 153 8.69 25.94 0.67
N GLU A 154 7.96 26.56 1.60
CA GLU A 154 8.02 26.19 3.02
C GLU A 154 7.43 24.79 3.28
N MET A 155 8.05 24.04 4.19
CA MET A 155 7.64 22.67 4.50
C MET A 155 6.17 22.55 4.95
N PRO A 156 5.58 23.48 5.74
CA PRO A 156 4.16 23.39 6.11
C PRO A 156 3.21 23.40 4.91
N ILE A 157 3.52 24.14 3.85
CA ILE A 157 2.69 24.20 2.63
C ILE A 157 2.80 22.87 1.87
N ILE A 158 4.02 22.33 1.75
CA ILE A 158 4.26 21.03 1.11
C ILE A 158 3.57 19.90 1.87
N PHE A 159 3.67 19.92 3.20
CA PHE A 159 3.04 18.91 4.05
C PHE A 159 1.50 19.00 3.99
N LYS A 160 0.94 20.22 3.93
CA LYS A 160 -0.49 20.43 3.69
C LYS A 160 -0.92 19.80 2.36
N TRP A 161 -0.18 20.06 1.27
CA TRP A 161 -0.45 19.44 -0.02
C TRP A 161 -0.40 17.91 0.06
N SER A 162 0.71 17.36 0.55
CA SER A 162 0.91 15.91 0.59
C SER A 162 -0.17 15.22 1.44
N ARG A 163 -0.48 15.77 2.63
CA ARG A 163 -1.57 15.26 3.48
C ARG A 163 -2.93 15.32 2.79
N THR A 164 -3.32 16.47 2.23
CA THR A 164 -4.64 16.62 1.60
C THR A 164 -4.78 15.72 0.38
N SER A 165 -3.75 15.67 -0.46
CA SER A 165 -3.71 14.84 -1.66
C SER A 165 -3.83 13.35 -1.30
N ASN A 166 -3.01 12.85 -0.38
CA ASN A 166 -3.02 11.44 0.04
C ASN A 166 -4.33 11.03 0.71
N LEU A 167 -4.90 11.85 1.59
CA LEU A 167 -6.18 11.49 2.23
C LEU A 167 -7.30 11.34 1.19
N LEU A 168 -7.31 12.16 0.16
CA LEU A 168 -8.30 12.10 -0.90
C LEU A 168 -8.02 10.95 -1.89
N SER A 169 -6.76 10.78 -2.33
CA SER A 169 -6.38 9.72 -3.27
C SER A 169 -6.55 8.33 -2.67
N TYR A 170 -6.18 8.12 -1.40
CA TYR A 170 -6.42 6.86 -0.70
C TYR A 170 -7.91 6.57 -0.47
N SER A 171 -8.74 7.60 -0.26
CA SER A 171 -10.19 7.42 -0.22
C SER A 171 -10.73 6.88 -1.55
N ILE A 172 -10.20 7.39 -2.68
CA ILE A 172 -10.55 6.89 -4.02
C ILE A 172 -10.02 5.47 -4.25
N ILE A 173 -8.77 5.19 -3.87
CA ILE A 173 -8.16 3.85 -4.01
C ILE A 173 -8.95 2.81 -3.23
N ILE A 174 -9.39 3.12 -2.01
CA ILE A 174 -10.24 2.22 -1.20
C ILE A 174 -11.54 1.89 -1.93
N ILE A 175 -12.19 2.90 -2.53
CA ILE A 175 -13.43 2.70 -3.31
C ILE A 175 -13.17 1.82 -4.54
N ILE A 176 -12.10 2.07 -5.28
CA ILE A 176 -11.72 1.27 -6.46
C ILE A 176 -11.41 -0.18 -6.05
N SER A 177 -10.73 -0.35 -4.93
CA SER A 177 -10.28 -1.66 -4.45
C SER A 177 -11.43 -2.52 -3.92
N ALA A 178 -12.55 -1.92 -3.52
CA ALA A 178 -13.78 -2.64 -3.22
C ALA A 178 -14.43 -3.30 -4.45
N ILE A 179 -14.03 -2.88 -5.66
CA ILE A 179 -14.56 -3.37 -6.95
C ILE A 179 -13.53 -4.28 -7.64
N TYR A 180 -12.25 -4.23 -7.24
CA TYR A 180 -11.18 -5.03 -7.84
C TYR A 180 -11.29 -6.49 -7.38
N PRO A 181 -11.58 -7.45 -8.28
CA PRO A 181 -11.72 -8.85 -7.87
C PRO A 181 -10.37 -9.40 -7.42
N TYR A 182 -10.21 -9.68 -6.12
CA TYR A 182 -9.14 -10.54 -5.62
C TYR A 182 -9.43 -12.00 -5.99
N GLY A 183 -9.42 -12.31 -7.29
CA GLY A 183 -9.75 -13.64 -7.84
C GLY A 183 -8.72 -14.74 -7.55
N VAL A 184 -7.86 -14.56 -6.54
CA VAL A 184 -6.68 -15.41 -6.28
C VAL A 184 -6.59 -15.85 -4.80
N ALA A 185 -7.36 -15.24 -3.89
CA ALA A 185 -7.23 -15.50 -2.46
C ALA A 185 -8.29 -16.46 -1.89
N THR A 186 -9.17 -17.01 -2.72
CA THR A 186 -10.17 -18.00 -2.32
C THR A 186 -9.68 -19.39 -2.70
N ASN A 187 -9.68 -20.32 -1.73
CA ASN A 187 -9.38 -21.73 -1.94
C ASN A 187 -10.17 -22.30 -3.13
N THR A 188 -9.50 -22.48 -4.27
CA THR A 188 -9.81 -23.52 -5.27
C THR A 188 -8.76 -24.59 -5.19
#